data_AF-A0A920AFF2-F1
#
_entry.id   AF-A0A920AFF2-F1
#
_cell.length_a   1.000
_cell.length_b   1.000
_cell.length_c   1.000
_cell.angle_alpha   90.00
_cell.angle_beta   90.00
_cell.angle_gamma   90.00
#
_symmetry.space_group_name_H-M   'P 1'
#
loop_
_entity.id
_entity.type
_entity.pdbx_description
1 polymer ?
#
loop_
_entity_poly.entity_id
_entity_poly.type
_entity_poly.pdbx_seq_one_letter_code
_entity_poly.pdbx_strand_id
1 'polypeptide(L)'
;MSGSLVYQDYINLINKNFIITENIRNNQIQPSSMDLSLSEECYEIKYSFLSYNSKVRDKLKDLAIKKINLSKEFIFRKNKTYIVKLNESLNLKNNIFGHCNPKSSTGRLDIFCRTLVDYAEEYERIPKNYKGEIFLEITSRSFDVSFKKNNSLNQLRLVNKNHNYLTDKQLIKLNKKISNQTRDNVKIDNGLKLSVDLAGSNIVAYVAKKHTPVLKFSKIKSHKINDFWNVIRKNNKKLVIEKNKFYILRSKEKVVIPSNLAGEMIPYDTGIGDFRAHYAGFFDPGFGLGRGSYAVLEVKTNEVPFLLEDGQTIARIKYEKLNKNSNIVYGKDIKSNYQNQGLKLSKHFK
;
A
#
# COMPACT_ATOMS: atom_id res chain seq x y z
N MET A 1 -7.49 8.30 -24.03
CA MET A 1 -8.24 7.18 -23.42
C MET A 1 -8.31 7.36 -21.90
N SER A 2 -9.36 6.86 -21.24
CA SER A 2 -9.55 6.93 -19.77
C SER A 2 -8.93 5.73 -19.06
N GLY A 3 -8.59 5.89 -17.77
CA GLY A 3 -8.02 4.84 -16.93
C GLY A 3 -6.75 5.29 -16.19
N SER A 4 -6.13 4.35 -15.49
CA SER A 4 -4.90 4.59 -14.71
C SER A 4 -3.72 4.99 -15.61
N LEU A 5 -2.98 6.03 -15.20
CA LEU A 5 -1.80 6.50 -15.93
C LEU A 5 -0.65 5.49 -15.87
N VAL A 6 0.14 5.44 -16.94
CA VAL A 6 1.32 4.56 -17.04
C VAL A 6 2.62 5.32 -16.81
N TYR A 7 3.73 4.58 -16.64
CA TYR A 7 5.08 5.12 -16.45
C TYR A 7 5.40 6.36 -17.29
N GLN A 8 5.18 6.31 -18.61
CA GLN A 8 5.49 7.41 -19.52
C GLN A 8 4.65 8.67 -19.25
N ASP A 9 3.42 8.51 -18.74
CA ASP A 9 2.61 9.67 -18.36
C ASP A 9 3.23 10.40 -17.17
N TYR A 10 3.72 9.70 -16.14
CA TYR A 10 4.38 10.34 -15.00
C TYR A 10 5.63 11.12 -15.43
N ILE A 11 6.45 10.53 -16.30
CA ILE A 11 7.61 11.24 -16.89
C ILE A 11 7.14 12.53 -17.59
N ASN A 12 6.09 12.45 -18.40
CA ASN A 12 5.55 13.61 -19.11
C ASN A 12 4.95 14.66 -18.14
N LEU A 13 4.28 14.23 -17.07
CA LEU A 13 3.72 15.12 -16.05
C LEU A 13 4.80 15.87 -15.29
N ILE A 14 5.91 15.20 -14.98
CA ILE A 14 7.08 15.81 -14.36
C ILE A 14 7.72 16.82 -15.31
N ASN A 15 8.03 16.42 -16.55
CA ASN A 15 8.68 17.31 -17.53
C ASN A 15 7.84 18.57 -17.83
N LYS A 16 6.52 18.50 -17.65
CA LYS A 16 5.59 19.62 -17.81
C LYS A 16 5.27 20.36 -16.50
N ASN A 17 5.94 20.04 -15.40
CA ASN A 17 5.72 20.63 -14.07
C ASN A 17 4.27 20.51 -13.56
N PHE A 18 3.59 19.40 -13.90
CA PHE A 18 2.31 19.01 -13.28
C PHE A 18 2.52 18.15 -12.03
N ILE A 19 3.64 17.43 -11.96
CA ILE A 19 4.20 16.90 -10.72
C ILE A 19 5.52 17.63 -10.50
N ILE A 20 5.64 18.35 -9.40
CA ILE A 20 6.80 19.19 -9.10
C ILE A 20 7.62 18.47 -8.02
N THR A 21 8.88 18.21 -8.33
CA THR A 21 9.85 17.59 -7.42
C THR A 21 11.26 17.98 -7.87
N GLU A 22 12.17 18.19 -6.92
CA GLU A 22 13.53 18.68 -7.22
C GLU A 22 14.45 17.56 -7.76
N ASN A 23 14.26 16.32 -7.31
CA ASN A 23 15.14 15.20 -7.66
C ASN A 23 14.37 13.89 -7.72
N ILE A 24 14.18 13.35 -8.93
CA ILE A 24 13.61 12.01 -9.12
C ILE A 24 14.68 10.96 -8.90
N ARG A 25 14.41 10.04 -7.98
CA ARG A 25 15.31 8.92 -7.72
C ARG A 25 15.05 7.78 -8.68
N ASN A 26 16.10 7.01 -8.94
CA ASN A 26 15.99 5.75 -9.67
C ASN A 26 14.93 4.85 -9.03
N ASN A 27 14.01 4.32 -9.85
CA ASN A 27 12.88 3.49 -9.44
C ASN A 27 11.80 4.19 -8.58
N GLN A 28 11.73 5.52 -8.57
CA GLN A 28 10.64 6.24 -7.90
C GLN A 28 9.31 6.11 -8.66
N ILE A 29 9.36 6.11 -9.99
CA ILE A 29 8.20 5.87 -10.85
C ILE A 29 8.07 4.37 -11.07
N GLN A 30 6.89 3.84 -10.75
CA GLN A 30 6.49 2.45 -10.96
C GLN A 30 5.70 2.34 -12.29
N PRO A 31 5.37 1.12 -12.76
CA PRO A 31 4.64 0.95 -14.02
C PRO A 31 3.31 1.73 -14.10
N SER A 32 2.60 1.89 -12.98
CA SER A 32 1.28 2.56 -12.91
C SER A 32 1.09 3.45 -11.67
N SER A 33 2.17 3.82 -11.00
CA SER A 33 2.15 4.65 -9.79
C SER A 33 3.50 5.35 -9.59
N MET A 34 3.57 6.26 -8.62
CA MET A 34 4.81 6.95 -8.25
C MET A 34 4.98 6.96 -6.74
N ASP A 35 6.15 6.54 -6.25
CA ASP A 35 6.51 6.63 -4.84
C ASP A 35 6.60 8.10 -4.42
N LEU A 36 5.92 8.44 -3.33
CA LEU A 36 6.00 9.75 -2.69
C LEU A 36 7.06 9.72 -1.60
N SER A 37 7.78 10.82 -1.41
CA SER A 37 8.96 10.87 -0.57
C SER A 37 8.85 11.94 0.51
N LEU A 38 9.26 11.59 1.73
CA LEU A 38 9.22 12.51 2.87
C LEU A 38 10.16 13.69 2.64
N SER A 39 9.68 14.91 2.85
CA SER A 39 10.56 16.07 2.97
C SER A 39 11.23 16.13 4.35
N GLU A 40 11.99 17.19 4.60
CA GLU A 40 12.53 17.47 5.93
C GLU A 40 11.52 18.08 6.90
N GLU A 41 10.36 18.54 6.43
CA GLU A 41 9.35 19.22 7.23
C GLU A 41 8.37 18.22 7.86
N CYS A 42 8.44 18.07 9.18
CA CYS A 42 7.59 17.16 9.96
C CYS A 42 7.01 17.85 11.20
N TYR A 43 5.84 17.40 11.63
CA TYR A 43 5.13 17.88 12.80
C TYR A 43 4.63 16.68 13.61
N GLU A 44 4.87 16.65 14.92
CA GLU A 44 4.09 15.79 15.83
C GLU A 44 2.74 16.47 16.07
N ILE A 45 1.64 15.73 15.93
CA ILE A 45 0.29 16.28 16.04
C ILE A 45 -0.49 15.60 17.16
N LYS A 46 -1.44 16.34 17.76
CA LYS A 46 -2.28 15.83 18.85
C LYS A 46 -3.44 14.98 18.34
N TYR A 47 -4.04 15.38 17.22
CA TYR A 47 -5.22 14.75 16.63
C TYR A 47 -5.07 14.66 15.11
N SER A 48 -5.52 13.55 14.52
CA SER A 48 -5.71 13.44 13.08
C SER A 48 -6.77 14.41 12.59
N PHE A 49 -6.64 14.92 11.36
CA PHE A 49 -7.57 15.90 10.80
C PHE A 49 -7.62 15.85 9.26
N LEU A 50 -8.78 16.25 8.73
CA LEU A 50 -8.95 16.59 7.32
C LEU A 50 -8.95 18.11 7.14
N SER A 51 -8.69 18.56 5.92
CA SER A 51 -8.56 19.98 5.57
C SER A 51 -9.69 20.46 4.67
N TYR A 52 -10.94 20.04 4.92
CA TYR A 52 -12.07 20.24 3.99
C TYR A 52 -12.37 21.72 3.62
N ASN A 53 -12.07 22.67 4.52
CA ASN A 53 -12.38 24.09 4.34
C ASN A 53 -11.17 25.03 4.43
N SER A 54 -9.96 24.51 4.41
CA SER A 54 -8.73 25.28 4.63
C SER A 54 -7.52 24.57 4.05
N LYS A 55 -6.35 25.20 4.12
CA LYS A 55 -5.09 24.52 3.81
C LYS A 55 -4.61 23.70 5.00
N VAL A 56 -3.89 22.61 4.71
CA VAL A 56 -3.28 21.76 5.75
C VAL A 56 -2.37 22.57 6.65
N ARG A 57 -1.63 23.53 6.07
CA ARG A 57 -0.76 24.45 6.81
C ARG A 57 -1.49 25.31 7.83
N ASP A 58 -2.72 25.72 7.54
CA ASP A 58 -3.50 26.55 8.46
C ASP A 58 -3.92 25.74 9.69
N LYS A 59 -4.38 24.50 9.49
CA LYS A 59 -4.67 23.56 10.58
C LYS A 59 -3.43 23.23 11.43
N LEU A 60 -2.26 23.11 10.79
CA LEU A 60 -1.01 22.79 11.50
C LEU A 60 -0.56 23.90 12.46
N LYS A 61 -0.99 25.16 12.28
CA LYS A 61 -0.67 26.25 13.22
C LYS A 61 -1.21 25.96 14.62
N ASP A 62 -2.40 25.35 14.71
CA ASP A 62 -3.08 25.08 15.98
C ASP A 62 -2.90 23.63 16.46
N LEU A 63 -2.70 22.69 15.54
CA LEU A 63 -2.69 21.24 15.85
C LEU A 63 -1.28 20.65 16.05
N ALA A 64 -0.23 21.34 15.59
CA ALA A 64 1.14 20.87 15.76
C ALA A 64 1.61 21.05 17.20
N ILE A 65 2.07 19.96 17.81
CA ILE A 65 2.71 19.98 19.14
C ILE A 65 4.14 20.50 19.03
N LYS A 66 4.88 20.03 18.01
CA LYS A 66 6.24 20.50 17.72
C LYS A 66 6.60 20.24 16.28
N LYS A 67 7.47 21.10 15.74
CA LYS A 67 8.12 20.91 14.44
C LYS A 67 9.38 20.06 14.61
N ILE A 68 9.59 19.13 13.68
CA ILE A 68 10.69 18.17 13.64
C ILE A 68 11.36 18.30 12.28
N ASN A 69 12.69 18.28 12.26
CA ASN A 69 13.47 18.31 11.02
C ASN A 69 13.97 16.91 10.67
N LEU A 70 13.53 16.36 9.52
CA LEU A 70 13.91 15.02 9.03
C LEU A 70 15.16 15.02 8.13
N SER A 71 15.94 16.09 8.08
CA SER A 71 17.27 16.09 7.45
C SER A 71 18.19 15.04 8.07
N LYS A 72 18.02 14.78 9.38
CA LYS A 72 18.62 13.67 10.12
C LYS A 72 17.56 12.61 10.44
N GLU A 73 18.02 11.41 10.78
CA GLU A 73 17.14 10.31 11.18
C GLU A 73 16.43 10.62 12.51
N PHE A 74 15.11 10.45 12.53
CA PHE A 74 14.25 10.72 13.69
C PHE A 74 13.37 9.51 13.98
N ILE A 75 13.19 9.18 15.27
CA ILE A 75 12.41 8.02 15.72
C ILE A 75 10.94 8.41 15.88
N PHE A 76 10.10 7.80 15.07
CA PHE A 76 8.65 7.88 15.20
C PHE A 76 8.23 6.82 16.20
N ARG A 77 7.74 7.29 17.35
CA ARG A 77 7.33 6.40 18.44
C ARG A 77 6.02 5.73 18.11
N LYS A 78 5.88 4.48 18.54
CA LYS A 78 4.66 3.70 18.43
C LYS A 78 3.46 4.48 18.98
N ASN A 79 2.36 4.47 18.23
CA ASN A 79 1.10 5.16 18.52
C ASN A 79 1.19 6.69 18.63
N LYS A 80 2.32 7.31 18.21
CA LYS A 80 2.40 8.75 17.99
C LYS A 80 2.12 9.08 16.53
N THR A 81 1.42 10.18 16.31
CA THR A 81 1.00 10.63 14.98
C THR A 81 1.82 11.83 14.54
N TYR A 82 2.27 11.77 13.29
CA TYR A 82 3.10 12.79 12.69
C TYR A 82 2.52 13.18 11.34
N ILE A 83 2.62 14.46 10.98
CA ILE A 83 2.35 14.97 9.63
C ILE A 83 3.69 15.32 9.00
N VAL A 84 3.95 14.80 7.80
CA VAL A 84 5.16 15.08 7.06
C VAL A 84 4.78 15.64 5.70
N LYS A 85 5.30 16.82 5.35
CA LYS A 85 5.18 17.32 3.98
C LYS A 85 5.96 16.39 3.05
N LEU A 86 5.43 16.09 1.87
CA LEU A 86 6.12 15.32 0.85
C LEU A 86 6.96 16.24 -0.04
N ASN A 87 8.03 15.71 -0.62
CA ASN A 87 8.86 16.47 -1.57
C ASN A 87 8.10 16.78 -2.86
N GLU A 88 7.14 15.93 -3.22
CA GLU A 88 6.31 16.10 -4.40
C GLU A 88 5.13 17.05 -4.11
N SER A 89 4.88 17.99 -5.02
CA SER A 89 3.65 18.78 -5.07
C SER A 89 2.99 18.66 -6.45
N LEU A 90 1.73 19.06 -6.53
CA LEU A 90 0.90 18.84 -7.71
C LEU A 90 0.44 20.15 -8.32
N ASN A 91 0.27 20.14 -9.64
CA ASN A 91 -0.35 21.18 -10.45
C ASN A 91 -1.10 20.50 -11.60
N LEU A 92 -2.02 19.59 -11.25
CA LEU A 92 -2.71 18.72 -12.20
C LEU A 92 -3.67 19.51 -13.09
N LYS A 93 -3.81 19.06 -14.34
CA LYS A 93 -4.73 19.62 -15.33
C LYS A 93 -5.44 18.50 -16.09
N ASN A 94 -6.31 18.87 -17.02
CA ASN A 94 -6.90 17.96 -18.02
C ASN A 94 -7.71 16.80 -17.43
N ASN A 95 -8.45 17.06 -16.36
CA ASN A 95 -9.29 16.06 -15.69
C ASN A 95 -8.50 14.89 -15.10
N ILE A 96 -7.26 15.14 -14.66
CA ILE A 96 -6.45 14.17 -13.93
C ILE A 96 -6.78 14.30 -12.44
N PHE A 97 -6.96 13.16 -11.80
CA PHE A 97 -7.15 13.01 -10.35
C PHE A 97 -6.42 11.74 -9.93
N GLY A 98 -6.49 11.36 -8.66
CA GLY A 98 -5.90 10.09 -8.24
C GLY A 98 -6.17 9.74 -6.80
N HIS A 99 -5.45 8.73 -6.34
CA HIS A 99 -5.47 8.29 -4.96
C HIS A 99 -4.10 7.74 -4.57
N CYS A 100 -3.86 7.64 -3.28
CA CYS A 100 -2.62 7.14 -2.70
C CYS A 100 -2.90 5.86 -1.94
N ASN A 101 -1.91 4.97 -1.86
CA ASN A 101 -1.99 3.79 -1.01
C ASN A 101 -0.62 3.49 -0.39
N PRO A 102 -0.56 3.06 0.87
CA PRO A 102 0.68 2.65 1.50
C PRO A 102 1.47 1.68 0.61
N LYS A 103 2.78 1.83 0.58
CA LYS A 103 3.64 0.84 -0.08
C LYS A 103 3.54 -0.48 0.68
N SER A 104 3.66 -1.58 -0.04
CA SER A 104 3.60 -2.91 0.57
C SER A 104 4.69 -3.15 1.64
N SER A 105 5.83 -2.44 1.60
CA SER A 105 6.81 -2.47 2.70
C SER A 105 6.37 -1.75 3.96
N THR A 106 5.50 -0.74 3.82
CA THR A 106 4.93 0.09 4.89
C THR A 106 3.84 -0.69 5.61
N GLY A 107 2.93 -1.32 4.84
CA GLY A 107 1.89 -2.19 5.40
C GLY A 107 2.47 -3.33 6.23
N ARG A 108 3.47 -4.04 5.71
CA ARG A 108 4.20 -5.11 6.44
C ARG A 108 4.95 -4.65 7.70
N LEU A 109 4.96 -3.36 8.03
CA LEU A 109 5.52 -2.83 9.27
C LEU A 109 4.44 -2.28 10.22
N ASP A 110 3.16 -2.47 9.90
CA ASP A 110 2.03 -1.92 10.65
C ASP A 110 2.16 -0.39 10.80
N ILE A 111 2.59 0.28 9.72
CA ILE A 111 2.67 1.74 9.67
C ILE A 111 1.39 2.23 9.02
N PHE A 112 0.54 2.86 9.82
CA PHE A 112 -0.62 3.59 9.34
C PHE A 112 -0.18 4.89 8.70
N CYS A 113 -0.50 5.07 7.41
CA CYS A 113 -0.26 6.34 6.75
C CYS A 113 -1.41 6.72 5.82
N ARG A 114 -1.77 8.01 5.82
CA ARG A 114 -2.84 8.57 5.01
C ARG A 114 -2.37 9.85 4.36
N THR A 115 -2.52 9.95 3.04
CA THR A 115 -2.25 11.22 2.36
C THR A 115 -3.36 12.21 2.66
N LEU A 116 -3.03 13.48 2.85
CA LEU A 116 -3.99 14.57 2.92
C LEU A 116 -3.48 15.76 2.12
N VAL A 117 -4.41 16.50 1.55
CA VAL A 117 -4.16 17.68 0.73
C VAL A 117 -5.11 18.80 1.12
N ASP A 118 -4.83 20.02 0.65
CA ASP A 118 -5.67 21.18 0.92
C ASP A 118 -7.10 20.97 0.38
N TYR A 119 -8.11 21.45 1.12
CA TYR A 119 -9.53 21.41 0.74
C TYR A 119 -10.06 19.99 0.45
N ALA A 120 -9.49 18.96 1.10
CA ALA A 120 -9.91 17.58 0.93
C ALA A 120 -10.90 17.12 2.02
N GLU A 121 -11.97 16.47 1.57
CA GLU A 121 -12.98 15.81 2.42
C GLU A 121 -12.63 14.34 2.72
N GLU A 122 -11.70 13.77 1.97
CA GLU A 122 -11.31 12.37 2.07
C GLU A 122 -9.79 12.26 2.14
N TYR A 123 -9.28 11.40 3.01
CA TYR A 123 -7.87 11.00 2.98
C TYR A 123 -7.58 10.22 1.70
N GLU A 124 -6.29 10.17 1.35
CA GLU A 124 -5.74 9.37 0.26
C GLU A 124 -6.19 9.78 -1.14
N ARG A 125 -7.28 10.55 -1.27
CA ARG A 125 -7.79 11.06 -2.54
C ARG A 125 -7.06 12.33 -2.96
N ILE A 126 -6.69 12.38 -4.23
CA ILE A 126 -6.20 13.58 -4.91
C ILE A 126 -7.36 14.13 -5.75
N PRO A 127 -7.89 15.32 -5.42
CA PRO A 127 -8.96 15.94 -6.18
C PRO A 127 -8.60 16.15 -7.65
N LYS A 128 -9.65 16.27 -8.46
CA LYS A 128 -9.50 16.54 -9.88
C LYS A 128 -8.85 17.91 -10.11
N ASN A 129 -7.80 17.92 -10.93
CA ASN A 129 -6.98 19.11 -11.22
C ASN A 129 -6.39 19.76 -9.95
N TYR A 130 -6.10 18.95 -8.92
CA TYR A 130 -5.53 19.46 -7.68
C TYR A 130 -4.20 20.20 -7.91
N LYS A 131 -4.07 21.36 -7.25
CA LYS A 131 -2.87 22.18 -7.23
C LYS A 131 -2.50 22.50 -5.78
N GLY A 132 -1.35 22.04 -5.33
CA GLY A 132 -0.87 22.30 -3.98
C GLY A 132 0.09 21.24 -3.45
N GLU A 133 0.41 21.39 -2.18
CA GLU A 133 1.31 20.50 -1.45
C GLU A 133 0.61 19.18 -1.08
N ILE A 134 1.41 18.14 -0.91
CA ILE A 134 0.93 16.86 -0.42
C ILE A 134 1.54 16.60 0.95
N PHE A 135 0.71 16.17 1.90
CA PHE A 135 1.16 15.78 3.24
C PHE A 135 0.85 14.30 3.47
N LEU A 136 1.61 13.68 4.35
CA LEU A 136 1.41 12.31 4.80
C LEU A 136 1.29 12.28 6.31
N GLU A 137 0.13 11.83 6.79
CA GLU A 137 -0.03 11.41 8.17
C GLU A 137 0.62 10.05 8.37
N ILE A 138 1.37 9.87 9.46
CA ILE A 138 2.12 8.65 9.77
C ILE A 138 1.93 8.30 11.25
N THR A 139 1.53 7.06 11.53
CA THR A 139 1.47 6.46 12.86
C THR A 139 2.02 5.04 12.79
N SER A 140 3.16 4.78 13.41
CA SER A 140 3.64 3.41 13.56
C SER A 140 2.86 2.70 14.65
N ARG A 141 2.38 1.47 14.41
CA ARG A 141 1.51 0.74 15.35
C ARG A 141 2.19 -0.46 15.98
N SER A 142 3.06 -1.17 15.27
CA SER A 142 3.76 -2.32 15.84
C SER A 142 5.13 -1.97 16.42
N PHE A 143 5.92 -1.13 15.74
CA PHE A 143 7.33 -0.89 16.07
C PHE A 143 7.63 0.60 16.27
N ASP A 144 8.64 0.94 17.07
CA ASP A 144 9.30 2.25 16.90
C ASP A 144 10.10 2.22 15.60
N VAL A 145 9.95 3.23 14.74
CA VAL A 145 10.59 3.25 13.42
C VAL A 145 11.33 4.57 13.22
N SER A 146 12.57 4.51 12.77
CA SER A 146 13.32 5.71 12.39
C SER A 146 13.15 6.02 10.90
N PHE A 147 12.80 7.28 10.62
CA PHE A 147 12.66 7.83 9.28
C PHE A 147 13.57 9.02 9.07
N LYS A 148 13.83 9.33 7.80
CA LYS A 148 14.49 10.56 7.36
C LYS A 148 13.90 11.02 6.04
N LYS A 149 14.27 12.23 5.62
CA LYS A 149 13.93 12.76 4.30
C LYS A 149 14.29 11.76 3.19
N ASN A 150 13.48 11.77 2.15
CA ASN A 150 13.52 10.85 1.01
C ASN A 150 13.12 9.41 1.34
N ASN A 151 12.72 9.05 2.56
CA ASN A 151 12.03 7.77 2.75
C ASN A 151 10.69 7.79 2.01
N SER A 152 10.29 6.65 1.43
CA SER A 152 9.02 6.53 0.71
C SER A 152 8.16 5.47 1.37
N LEU A 153 7.03 5.93 1.93
CA LEU A 153 6.07 5.10 2.65
C LEU A 153 4.76 4.93 1.88
N ASN A 154 4.44 5.90 1.02
CA ASN A 154 3.20 5.97 0.26
C ASN A 154 3.51 6.10 -1.24
N GLN A 155 2.52 5.84 -2.09
CA GLN A 155 2.62 5.90 -3.54
C GLN A 155 1.31 6.46 -4.11
N LEU A 156 1.44 7.23 -5.18
CA LEU A 156 0.36 7.92 -5.88
C LEU A 156 0.00 7.16 -7.16
N ARG A 157 -1.29 6.90 -7.39
CA ARG A 157 -1.84 6.47 -8.67
C ARG A 157 -2.79 7.54 -9.23
N LEU A 158 -2.39 8.12 -10.35
CA LEU A 158 -3.18 9.08 -11.10
C LEU A 158 -4.02 8.38 -12.17
N VAL A 159 -5.17 8.97 -12.45
CA VAL A 159 -6.19 8.46 -13.37
C VAL A 159 -6.59 9.56 -14.33
N ASN A 160 -6.70 9.22 -15.61
CA ASN A 160 -7.17 10.13 -16.65
C ASN A 160 -8.68 10.00 -16.84
N LYS A 161 -9.40 11.12 -16.72
CA LYS A 161 -10.85 11.26 -16.90
C LYS A 161 -11.70 10.48 -15.89
N ASN A 162 -11.68 9.15 -15.91
CA ASN A 162 -12.50 8.26 -15.08
C ASN A 162 -11.77 6.96 -14.76
N HIS A 163 -12.10 6.35 -13.62
CA HIS A 163 -11.76 4.96 -13.35
C HIS A 163 -12.41 4.02 -14.36
N ASN A 164 -11.70 2.95 -14.73
CA ASN A 164 -12.19 1.96 -15.69
C ASN A 164 -11.94 0.55 -15.18
N TYR A 165 -12.71 0.17 -14.16
CA TYR A 165 -12.64 -1.16 -13.56
C TYR A 165 -13.24 -2.23 -14.47
N LEU A 166 -12.66 -3.42 -14.46
CA LEU A 166 -13.25 -4.58 -15.12
C LEU A 166 -14.53 -5.00 -14.41
N THR A 167 -15.55 -5.34 -15.19
CA THR A 167 -16.75 -6.00 -14.66
C THR A 167 -16.44 -7.45 -14.30
N ASP A 168 -17.24 -8.06 -13.43
CA ASP A 168 -17.05 -9.48 -13.06
C ASP A 168 -17.11 -10.40 -14.29
N LYS A 169 -17.97 -10.13 -15.27
CA LYS A 169 -18.01 -10.87 -16.55
C LYS A 169 -16.67 -10.79 -17.29
N GLN A 170 -16.05 -9.61 -17.35
CA GLN A 170 -14.73 -9.43 -17.96
C GLN A 170 -13.63 -10.12 -17.16
N LEU A 171 -13.70 -10.05 -15.83
CA LEU A 171 -12.72 -10.66 -14.94
C LEU A 171 -12.79 -12.19 -14.96
N ILE A 172 -13.98 -12.79 -15.06
CA ILE A 172 -14.17 -14.24 -15.28
C ILE A 172 -13.50 -14.65 -16.60
N LYS A 173 -13.74 -13.91 -17.69
CA LYS A 173 -13.13 -14.19 -18.99
C LYS A 173 -11.61 -14.07 -18.95
N LEU A 174 -11.09 -13.07 -18.24
CA LEU A 174 -9.66 -12.89 -18.03
C LEU A 174 -9.07 -14.06 -17.23
N ASN A 175 -9.70 -14.44 -16.12
CA ASN A 175 -9.23 -15.53 -15.26
C ASN A 175 -9.22 -16.87 -16.00
N LYS A 176 -10.22 -17.18 -16.84
CA LYS A 176 -10.17 -18.39 -17.68
C LYS A 176 -8.93 -18.46 -18.57
N LYS A 177 -8.43 -17.32 -19.07
CA LYS A 177 -7.19 -17.26 -19.85
C LYS A 177 -5.93 -17.44 -19.00
N ILE A 178 -5.95 -16.91 -17.77
CA ILE A 178 -4.85 -17.00 -16.80
C ILE A 178 -4.77 -18.39 -16.15
N SER A 179 -5.92 -19.02 -15.85
CA SER A 179 -6.03 -20.30 -15.13
C SER A 179 -5.40 -21.48 -15.86
N ASN A 180 -5.17 -21.41 -17.18
CA ASN A 180 -4.31 -22.37 -17.87
C ASN A 180 -2.87 -22.43 -17.29
N GLN A 181 -2.51 -21.53 -16.36
CA GLN A 181 -1.21 -21.47 -15.68
C GLN A 181 -1.30 -21.66 -14.13
N THR A 182 -2.49 -21.76 -13.51
CA THR A 182 -2.65 -21.88 -12.03
C THR A 182 -3.93 -22.64 -11.62
N ARG A 183 -3.87 -23.52 -10.59
CA ARG A 183 -5.00 -24.38 -10.14
C ARG A 183 -6.15 -23.61 -9.44
N ASP A 184 -7.37 -23.96 -9.87
CA ASP A 184 -8.75 -24.02 -9.32
C ASP A 184 -9.50 -22.85 -8.62
N ASN A 185 -10.76 -22.70 -9.06
CA ASN A 185 -11.94 -22.05 -8.45
C ASN A 185 -11.74 -20.68 -7.78
N VAL A 186 -11.35 -19.68 -8.56
CA VAL A 186 -11.38 -18.28 -8.12
C VAL A 186 -12.82 -17.80 -7.90
N LYS A 187 -13.06 -17.18 -6.74
CA LYS A 187 -14.34 -16.52 -6.45
C LYS A 187 -14.29 -15.09 -6.95
N ILE A 188 -15.30 -14.69 -7.73
CA ILE A 188 -15.38 -13.34 -8.31
C ILE A 188 -16.75 -12.78 -7.94
N ASP A 189 -16.75 -11.64 -7.28
CA ASP A 189 -17.94 -10.87 -6.89
C ASP A 189 -17.47 -9.46 -6.51
N ASN A 190 -17.72 -8.52 -7.41
CA ASN A 190 -17.18 -7.15 -7.42
C ASN A 190 -15.66 -7.15 -7.23
N GLY A 191 -14.97 -7.93 -8.07
CA GLY A 191 -13.52 -8.17 -8.01
C GLY A 191 -13.12 -9.61 -7.65
N LEU A 192 -11.82 -9.91 -7.76
CA LEU A 192 -11.23 -11.21 -7.42
C LEU A 192 -11.14 -11.36 -5.90
N LYS A 193 -11.90 -12.28 -5.31
CA LYS A 193 -11.82 -12.57 -3.87
C LYS A 193 -10.55 -13.37 -3.56
N LEU A 194 -9.90 -13.02 -2.46
CA LEU A 194 -8.73 -13.70 -1.94
C LEU A 194 -9.06 -14.36 -0.61
N SER A 195 -8.69 -15.62 -0.48
CA SER A 195 -8.79 -16.40 0.74
C SER A 195 -7.45 -16.55 1.43
N VAL A 196 -7.48 -16.71 2.76
CA VAL A 196 -6.27 -16.94 3.56
C VAL A 196 -5.77 -18.37 3.38
N ASP A 197 -4.45 -18.54 3.27
CA ASP A 197 -3.80 -19.84 3.30
C ASP A 197 -3.20 -20.13 4.69
N LEU A 198 -3.80 -21.10 5.39
CA LEU A 198 -3.34 -21.60 6.69
C LEU A 198 -2.91 -23.08 6.62
N ALA A 199 -2.76 -23.64 5.41
CA ALA A 199 -2.50 -25.07 5.22
C ALA A 199 -1.33 -25.38 4.27
N GLY A 200 -1.05 -24.51 3.31
CA GLY A 200 -0.12 -24.73 2.19
C GLY A 200 1.36 -24.63 2.53
N SER A 201 1.73 -24.22 3.75
CA SER A 201 3.12 -24.20 4.24
C SER A 201 3.21 -24.48 5.73
N ASN A 202 4.39 -24.88 6.21
CA ASN A 202 4.62 -25.11 7.65
C ASN A 202 4.55 -23.79 8.44
N ILE A 203 5.12 -22.71 7.91
CA ILE A 203 4.92 -21.35 8.46
C ILE A 203 3.73 -20.74 7.74
N VAL A 204 2.72 -20.30 8.50
CA VAL A 204 1.45 -19.78 7.96
C VAL A 204 1.27 -18.29 8.24
N ALA A 205 1.91 -17.76 9.27
CA ALA A 205 1.88 -16.33 9.57
C ALA A 205 3.12 -15.88 10.34
N TYR A 206 3.30 -14.56 10.38
CA TYR A 206 4.15 -13.89 11.35
C TYR A 206 3.27 -12.98 12.21
N VAL A 207 3.54 -12.90 13.51
CA VAL A 207 2.90 -11.94 14.40
C VAL A 207 3.93 -11.00 15.01
N ALA A 208 3.65 -9.69 14.98
CA ALA A 208 4.56 -8.68 15.49
C ALA A 208 4.77 -8.85 17.00
N LYS A 209 6.02 -8.71 17.46
CA LYS A 209 6.35 -8.69 18.88
C LYS A 209 5.94 -7.36 19.52
N LYS A 210 5.56 -7.41 20.80
CA LYS A 210 5.18 -6.22 21.57
C LYS A 210 6.35 -5.28 21.85
N HIS A 211 7.51 -5.86 22.17
CA HIS A 211 8.74 -5.15 22.51
C HIS A 211 9.83 -5.53 21.50
N THR A 212 10.38 -4.54 20.81
CA THR A 212 11.39 -4.70 19.77
C THR A 212 12.42 -3.59 19.86
N PRO A 213 13.63 -3.75 19.30
CA PRO A 213 14.50 -2.61 19.04
C PRO A 213 13.86 -1.66 18.01
N VAL A 214 14.44 -0.47 17.84
CA VAL A 214 14.02 0.50 16.82
C VAL A 214 14.33 -0.05 15.43
N LEU A 215 13.33 -0.02 14.55
CA LEU A 215 13.48 -0.40 13.15
C LEU A 215 14.04 0.77 12.35
N LYS A 216 15.16 0.59 11.65
CA LYS A 216 15.75 1.62 10.79
C LYS A 216 15.22 1.49 9.36
N PHE A 217 14.25 2.32 8.98
CA PHE A 217 13.59 2.20 7.67
C PHE A 217 14.56 2.39 6.48
N SER A 218 15.64 3.14 6.69
CA SER A 218 16.68 3.33 5.68
C SER A 218 17.56 2.09 5.42
N LYS A 219 17.50 1.05 6.27
CA LYS A 219 18.39 -0.11 6.24
C LYS A 219 17.66 -1.38 5.76
N ILE A 220 17.80 -1.67 4.47
CA ILE A 220 17.24 -2.87 3.82
C ILE A 220 18.04 -4.12 4.26
N LYS A 221 17.35 -5.26 4.45
CA LYS A 221 17.93 -6.55 4.88
C LYS A 221 18.94 -6.39 6.01
N SER A 222 18.57 -5.66 7.06
CA SER A 222 19.48 -5.34 8.17
C SER A 222 18.99 -5.86 9.52
N HIS A 223 17.71 -6.18 9.63
CA HIS A 223 17.07 -6.56 10.90
C HIS A 223 16.81 -8.06 10.95
N LYS A 224 17.12 -8.71 12.07
CA LYS A 224 16.83 -10.14 12.24
C LYS A 224 15.33 -10.32 12.45
N ILE A 225 14.71 -11.28 11.75
CA ILE A 225 13.28 -11.56 11.88
C ILE A 225 12.89 -11.82 13.33
N ASN A 226 13.66 -12.63 14.05
CA ASN A 226 13.38 -13.02 15.43
C ASN A 226 13.40 -11.86 16.43
N ASP A 227 13.98 -10.70 16.10
CA ASP A 227 13.96 -9.54 16.99
C ASP A 227 12.60 -8.81 16.94
N PHE A 228 11.81 -9.04 15.88
CA PHE A 228 10.59 -8.27 15.60
C PHE A 228 9.33 -9.14 15.44
N TRP A 229 9.47 -10.40 15.08
CA TRP A 229 8.35 -11.28 14.73
C TRP A 229 8.42 -12.62 15.48
N ASN A 230 7.25 -13.12 15.86
CA ASN A 230 7.08 -14.53 16.21
C ASN A 230 6.55 -15.28 14.99
N VAL A 231 7.09 -16.47 14.75
CA VAL A 231 6.70 -17.36 13.65
C VAL A 231 5.49 -18.18 14.09
N ILE A 232 4.41 -18.17 13.30
CA ILE A 232 3.24 -19.02 13.52
C ILE A 232 3.29 -20.20 12.56
N ARG A 233 3.28 -21.40 13.12
CA ARG A 233 3.27 -22.65 12.37
C ARG A 233 1.85 -23.17 12.17
N LYS A 234 1.66 -23.95 11.11
CA LYS A 234 0.38 -24.59 10.78
C LYS A 234 -0.15 -25.36 11.98
N ASN A 235 -1.39 -25.08 12.36
CA ASN A 235 -2.12 -25.82 13.40
C ASN A 235 -3.58 -25.99 12.96
N ASN A 236 -4.02 -27.23 12.73
CA ASN A 236 -5.42 -27.59 12.40
C ASN A 236 -6.13 -26.68 11.37
N LYS A 237 -5.39 -26.07 10.43
CA LYS A 237 -5.91 -25.14 9.41
C LYS A 237 -6.67 -23.93 9.98
N LYS A 238 -6.38 -23.53 11.23
CA LYS A 238 -7.05 -22.43 11.94
C LYS A 238 -6.04 -21.51 12.61
N LEU A 239 -6.39 -20.24 12.76
CA LEU A 239 -5.59 -19.25 13.48
C LEU A 239 -6.50 -18.23 14.16
N VAL A 240 -6.31 -18.02 15.46
CA VAL A 240 -6.94 -16.91 16.16
C VAL A 240 -6.11 -15.65 15.96
N ILE A 241 -6.71 -14.63 15.36
CA ILE A 241 -6.19 -13.28 15.30
C ILE A 241 -6.56 -12.58 16.60
N GLU A 242 -5.58 -12.38 17.46
CA GLU A 242 -5.81 -11.71 18.75
C GLU A 242 -6.00 -10.21 18.60
N LYS A 243 -6.84 -9.64 19.47
CA LYS A 243 -7.09 -8.20 19.56
C LYS A 243 -5.78 -7.41 19.63
N ASN A 244 -5.67 -6.34 18.84
CA ASN A 244 -4.53 -5.44 18.80
C ASN A 244 -3.19 -6.05 18.35
N LYS A 245 -3.14 -7.33 17.96
CA LYS A 245 -1.93 -7.94 17.37
C LYS A 245 -1.96 -7.81 15.85
N PHE A 246 -0.78 -7.64 15.28
CA PHE A 246 -0.59 -7.48 13.84
C PHE A 246 0.00 -8.75 13.24
N TYR A 247 -0.68 -9.29 12.23
CA TYR A 247 -0.29 -10.51 11.55
C TYR A 247 0.02 -10.26 10.08
N ILE A 248 1.01 -10.97 9.56
CA ILE A 248 1.28 -11.07 8.13
C ILE A 248 0.99 -12.50 7.71
N LEU A 249 0.06 -12.64 6.76
CA LEU A 249 -0.36 -13.90 6.15
C LEU A 249 -0.17 -13.81 4.64
N ARG A 250 -0.61 -14.84 3.92
CA ARG A 250 -0.68 -14.83 2.45
C ARG A 250 -2.03 -15.33 1.96
N SER A 251 -2.35 -14.98 0.73
CA SER A 251 -3.48 -15.55 0.01
C SER A 251 -3.23 -17.03 -0.35
N LYS A 252 -4.31 -17.76 -0.57
CA LYS A 252 -4.32 -19.10 -1.16
C LYS A 252 -4.27 -19.04 -2.67
N GLU A 253 -4.87 -18.01 -3.26
CA GLU A 253 -4.85 -17.76 -4.69
C GLU A 253 -3.51 -17.12 -5.08
N LYS A 254 -3.02 -17.49 -6.27
CA LYS A 254 -1.94 -16.76 -6.92
C LYS A 254 -2.53 -15.70 -7.85
N VAL A 255 -2.14 -14.46 -7.63
CA VAL A 255 -2.63 -13.31 -8.39
C VAL A 255 -1.74 -13.08 -9.61
N VAL A 256 -2.37 -12.74 -10.74
CA VAL A 256 -1.73 -12.26 -11.95
C VAL A 256 -2.41 -10.97 -12.38
N ILE A 257 -1.62 -9.90 -12.56
CA ILE A 257 -2.04 -8.64 -13.16
C ILE A 257 -1.42 -8.55 -14.55
N PRO A 258 -2.22 -8.66 -15.62
CA PRO A 258 -1.76 -8.47 -17.00
C PRO A 258 -1.03 -7.13 -17.20
N SER A 259 -0.13 -7.07 -18.18
CA SER A 259 0.67 -5.87 -18.49
C SER A 259 -0.14 -4.64 -18.94
N ASN A 260 -1.41 -4.82 -19.30
CA ASN A 260 -2.33 -3.76 -19.72
C ASN A 260 -3.35 -3.39 -18.63
N LEU A 261 -3.23 -3.93 -17.43
CA LEU A 261 -4.12 -3.67 -16.30
C LEU A 261 -3.30 -3.29 -15.07
N ALA A 262 -3.93 -2.57 -14.15
CA ALA A 262 -3.48 -2.39 -12.79
C ALA A 262 -4.42 -3.15 -11.84
N GLY A 263 -3.93 -3.47 -10.64
CA GLY A 263 -4.76 -4.01 -9.57
C GLY A 263 -4.78 -3.11 -8.35
N GLU A 264 -5.82 -3.21 -7.56
CA GLU A 264 -5.95 -2.54 -6.26
C GLU A 264 -6.61 -3.50 -5.27
N MET A 265 -5.95 -3.74 -4.14
CA MET A 265 -6.57 -4.47 -3.04
C MET A 265 -7.60 -3.57 -2.39
N ILE A 266 -8.84 -4.03 -2.30
CA ILE A 266 -9.89 -3.36 -1.54
C ILE A 266 -10.10 -4.15 -0.25
N PRO A 267 -10.14 -3.49 0.93
CA PRO A 267 -10.44 -4.18 2.17
C PRO A 267 -11.82 -4.85 2.04
N TYR A 268 -11.95 -6.07 2.55
CA TYR A 268 -13.23 -6.76 2.50
C TYR A 268 -14.26 -6.03 3.38
N ASP A 269 -15.50 -5.99 2.89
CA ASP A 269 -16.64 -5.25 3.44
C ASP A 269 -16.83 -5.48 4.95
N THR A 270 -17.26 -4.42 5.64
CA THR A 270 -17.61 -4.36 7.08
C THR A 270 -18.59 -5.45 7.57
N GLY A 271 -19.25 -6.17 6.66
CA GLY A 271 -20.15 -7.28 6.99
C GLY A 271 -19.51 -8.57 7.54
N ILE A 272 -18.18 -8.73 7.56
CA ILE A 272 -17.50 -9.92 8.15
C ILE A 272 -17.01 -9.67 9.60
N GLY A 273 -17.39 -8.56 10.22
CA GLY A 273 -16.99 -8.18 11.57
C GLY A 273 -15.81 -7.20 11.59
N ASP A 274 -15.19 -7.00 12.76
CA ASP A 274 -14.11 -6.01 12.97
C ASP A 274 -12.72 -6.46 12.47
N PHE A 275 -12.72 -7.38 11.51
CA PHE A 275 -11.53 -7.86 10.82
C PHE A 275 -11.27 -6.98 9.61
N ARG A 276 -10.03 -6.48 9.45
CA ARG A 276 -9.61 -5.81 8.21
C ARG A 276 -8.31 -6.41 7.69
N ALA A 277 -8.27 -6.71 6.40
CA ALA A 277 -7.02 -6.73 5.67
C ALA A 277 -6.53 -5.27 5.61
N HIS A 278 -5.67 -4.89 6.55
CA HIS A 278 -5.15 -3.54 6.65
C HIS A 278 -4.18 -3.28 5.49
N TYR A 279 -4.03 -2.01 5.08
CA TYR A 279 -3.04 -1.59 4.07
C TYR A 279 -3.29 -2.10 2.65
N ALA A 280 -4.53 -1.94 2.19
CA ALA A 280 -4.90 -1.94 0.78
C ALA A 280 -3.81 -1.27 -0.08
N GLY A 281 -3.37 -1.99 -1.12
CA GLY A 281 -2.19 -1.63 -1.89
C GLY A 281 -2.40 -1.78 -3.39
N PHE A 282 -1.58 -1.06 -4.14
CA PHE A 282 -1.50 -1.20 -5.58
C PHE A 282 -0.79 -2.48 -5.99
N PHE A 283 -1.35 -3.11 -7.02
CA PHE A 283 -0.63 -4.06 -7.86
C PHE A 283 -0.33 -3.40 -9.20
N ASP A 284 0.93 -3.45 -9.60
CA ASP A 284 1.36 -2.90 -10.87
C ASP A 284 1.13 -3.87 -12.04
N PRO A 285 0.97 -3.33 -13.26
CA PRO A 285 1.01 -4.09 -14.49
C PRO A 285 2.20 -5.06 -14.53
N GLY A 286 1.91 -6.34 -14.68
CA GLY A 286 2.92 -7.40 -14.72
C GLY A 286 3.12 -8.20 -13.42
N PHE A 287 2.48 -7.79 -12.32
CA PHE A 287 2.57 -8.55 -11.07
C PHE A 287 2.12 -10.00 -11.27
N GLY A 288 2.97 -10.95 -10.88
CA GLY A 288 2.68 -12.38 -10.99
C GLY A 288 2.69 -12.97 -12.40
N LEU A 289 3.09 -12.23 -13.45
CA LEU A 289 3.19 -12.79 -14.80
C LEU A 289 4.01 -14.10 -14.85
N GLY A 290 3.50 -15.07 -15.62
CA GLY A 290 4.11 -16.38 -15.85
C GLY A 290 3.54 -17.49 -14.96
N ARG A 291 3.62 -17.34 -13.63
CA ARG A 291 3.25 -18.41 -12.68
C ARG A 291 2.36 -18.00 -11.50
N GLY A 292 1.93 -16.74 -11.50
CA GLY A 292 1.21 -16.11 -10.40
C GLY A 292 2.09 -15.84 -9.18
N SER A 293 1.64 -14.92 -8.34
CA SER A 293 2.30 -14.56 -7.07
C SER A 293 1.27 -14.52 -5.95
N TYR A 294 1.59 -15.04 -4.77
CA TYR A 294 0.69 -14.90 -3.63
C TYR A 294 0.62 -13.42 -3.21
N ALA A 295 -0.58 -12.96 -2.88
CA ALA A 295 -0.74 -11.70 -2.18
C ALA A 295 -0.31 -11.89 -0.72
N VAL A 296 0.46 -10.95 -0.18
CA VAL A 296 0.69 -10.87 1.25
C VAL A 296 -0.46 -10.07 1.85
N LEU A 297 -0.97 -10.52 2.98
CA LEU A 297 -2.16 -9.99 3.62
C LEU A 297 -1.81 -9.56 5.04
N GLU A 298 -1.96 -8.27 5.32
CA GLU A 298 -1.78 -7.68 6.63
C GLU A 298 -3.10 -7.71 7.41
N VAL A 299 -3.12 -8.34 8.59
CA VAL A 299 -4.37 -8.69 9.28
C VAL A 299 -4.32 -8.27 10.75
N LYS A 300 -5.43 -7.68 11.20
CA LYS A 300 -5.63 -7.24 12.58
C LYS A 300 -7.13 -7.16 12.91
N THR A 301 -7.45 -7.25 14.19
CA THR A 301 -8.77 -6.94 14.76
C THR A 301 -8.62 -5.86 15.85
N ASN A 302 -9.65 -5.03 16.02
CA ASN A 302 -9.65 -3.90 16.95
C ASN A 302 -10.48 -4.15 18.22
N GLU A 303 -11.54 -4.97 18.16
CA GLU A 303 -12.57 -5.12 19.18
C GLU A 303 -12.46 -6.47 19.89
N VAL A 304 -12.55 -7.57 19.13
CA VAL A 304 -12.52 -8.94 19.66
C VAL A 304 -11.54 -9.82 18.89
N PRO A 305 -11.00 -10.90 19.51
CA PRO A 305 -10.28 -11.93 18.78
C PRO A 305 -11.17 -12.56 17.70
N PHE A 306 -10.57 -12.94 16.57
CA PHE A 306 -11.29 -13.52 15.44
C PHE A 306 -10.64 -14.84 15.00
N LEU A 307 -11.43 -15.90 14.89
CA LEU A 307 -10.97 -17.19 14.36
C LEU A 307 -10.97 -17.15 12.84
N LEU A 308 -9.80 -17.26 12.23
CA LEU A 308 -9.64 -17.52 10.80
C LEU A 308 -9.55 -19.01 10.52
N GLU A 309 -10.25 -19.45 9.48
CA GLU A 309 -10.13 -20.79 8.92
C GLU A 309 -9.51 -20.76 7.52
N ASP A 310 -8.74 -21.80 7.17
CA ASP A 310 -8.12 -21.94 5.85
C ASP A 310 -9.17 -21.82 4.73
N GLY A 311 -8.91 -21.01 3.71
CA GLY A 311 -9.85 -20.76 2.61
C GLY A 311 -10.94 -19.74 2.89
N GLN A 312 -10.97 -19.13 4.09
CA GLN A 312 -11.86 -18.01 4.37
C GLN A 312 -11.46 -16.77 3.55
N THR A 313 -12.43 -16.16 2.86
CA THR A 313 -12.21 -14.93 2.07
C THR A 313 -12.01 -13.73 2.99
N ILE A 314 -10.93 -12.99 2.78
CA ILE A 314 -10.54 -11.86 3.65
C ILE A 314 -10.13 -10.59 2.90
N ALA A 315 -10.00 -10.64 1.58
CA ALA A 315 -9.71 -9.47 0.74
C ALA A 315 -10.31 -9.64 -0.65
N ARG A 316 -10.32 -8.55 -1.44
CA ARG A 316 -10.61 -8.61 -2.86
C ARG A 316 -9.68 -7.70 -3.66
N ILE A 317 -9.43 -8.04 -4.92
CA ILE A 317 -8.68 -7.20 -5.85
C ILE A 317 -9.61 -6.70 -6.95
N LYS A 318 -9.67 -5.38 -7.12
CA LYS A 318 -10.25 -4.76 -8.31
C LYS A 318 -9.18 -4.61 -9.38
N TYR A 319 -9.58 -4.89 -10.62
CA TYR A 319 -8.72 -4.76 -11.80
C TYR A 319 -9.15 -3.52 -12.57
N GLU A 320 -8.20 -2.67 -12.92
CA GLU A 320 -8.45 -1.42 -13.62
C GLU A 320 -7.67 -1.36 -14.94
N LYS A 321 -8.29 -0.85 -15.99
CA LYS A 321 -7.63 -0.60 -17.26
C LYS A 321 -6.68 0.59 -17.15
N LEU A 322 -5.52 0.45 -17.79
CA LEU A 322 -4.61 1.56 -18.02
C LEU A 322 -5.18 2.49 -19.09
N ASN A 323 -4.79 3.76 -19.05
CA ASN A 323 -5.15 4.75 -20.07
C ASN A 323 -4.50 4.46 -21.43
N LYS A 324 -3.40 3.69 -21.47
CA LYS A 324 -2.70 3.22 -22.66
C LYS A 324 -1.80 2.04 -22.30
N ASN A 325 -1.19 1.39 -23.28
CA ASN A 325 -0.24 0.30 -23.01
C ASN A 325 0.98 0.82 -22.25
N SER A 326 1.43 0.07 -21.24
CA SER A 326 2.67 0.35 -20.53
C SER A 326 3.83 -0.36 -21.24
N ASN A 327 4.91 0.38 -21.49
CA ASN A 327 6.18 -0.19 -21.99
C ASN A 327 7.06 -0.74 -20.86
N ILE A 328 6.68 -0.50 -19.60
CA ILE A 328 7.40 -0.94 -18.40
C ILE A 328 6.51 -1.92 -17.65
N VAL A 329 7.05 -3.10 -17.35
CA VAL A 329 6.34 -4.22 -16.72
C VAL A 329 7.01 -4.61 -15.41
N TYR A 330 6.21 -4.74 -14.35
CA TYR A 330 6.69 -5.13 -13.03
C TYR A 330 7.43 -6.47 -13.06
N GLY A 331 8.61 -6.54 -12.46
CA GLY A 331 9.43 -7.75 -12.36
C GLY A 331 10.26 -8.09 -13.59
N LYS A 332 9.90 -7.58 -14.78
CA LYS A 332 10.76 -7.67 -15.97
C LYS A 332 11.72 -6.48 -16.05
N ASP A 333 11.17 -5.27 -15.98
CA ASP A 333 11.92 -4.04 -16.24
C ASP A 333 12.29 -3.28 -14.94
N ILE A 334 11.64 -3.59 -13.82
CA ILE A 334 11.88 -2.98 -12.51
C ILE A 334 12.18 -4.06 -11.46
N LYS A 335 13.19 -3.81 -10.60
CA LYS A 335 13.56 -4.69 -9.47
C LYS A 335 12.32 -5.03 -8.63
N SER A 336 11.89 -6.29 -8.71
CA SER A 336 10.71 -6.76 -8.01
C SER A 336 11.05 -7.34 -6.64
N ASN A 337 10.68 -6.62 -5.59
CA ASN A 337 10.81 -7.15 -4.23
C ASN A 337 9.80 -8.26 -3.93
N TYR A 338 8.69 -8.33 -4.69
CA TYR A 338 7.52 -9.14 -4.34
C TYR A 338 6.98 -9.99 -5.49
N GLN A 339 7.70 -10.08 -6.62
CA GLN A 339 7.32 -10.99 -7.70
C GLN A 339 7.53 -12.44 -7.25
N ASN A 340 6.57 -13.31 -7.58
CA ASN A 340 6.57 -14.72 -7.26
C ASN A 340 6.81 -15.03 -5.76
N GLN A 341 6.29 -14.18 -4.87
CA GLN A 341 6.49 -14.33 -3.44
C GLN A 341 5.58 -15.42 -2.87
N GLY A 342 6.05 -16.07 -1.80
CA GLY A 342 5.22 -16.78 -0.83
C GLY A 342 4.83 -15.85 0.33
N LEU A 343 4.75 -16.39 1.54
CA LEU A 343 4.66 -15.57 2.75
C LEU A 343 5.97 -14.79 2.92
N LYS A 344 5.89 -13.46 3.04
CA LYS A 344 7.08 -12.60 3.04
C LYS A 344 6.89 -11.36 3.93
N LEU A 345 7.89 -11.10 4.77
CA LEU A 345 8.02 -9.89 5.58
C LEU A 345 8.54 -8.69 4.76
N SER A 346 8.56 -7.50 5.36
CA SER A 346 9.08 -6.29 4.73
C SER A 346 10.55 -6.45 4.30
N LYS A 347 10.97 -5.72 3.26
CA LYS A 347 12.34 -5.74 2.71
C LYS A 347 13.46 -5.40 3.72
N HIS A 348 13.12 -4.90 4.90
CA HIS A 348 14.04 -4.51 5.96
C HIS A 348 14.61 -5.70 6.75
N PHE A 349 13.94 -6.85 6.70
CA PHE A 349 14.35 -8.05 7.41
C PHE A 349 15.32 -8.92 6.59
N LYS A 350 16.27 -9.55 7.28
CA LYS A 350 17.23 -10.52 6.73
C LYS A 350 16.59 -11.90 6.57
#